data_AF-A0ABD7H8Y2-F1
#
_entry.id   AF-A0ABD7H8Y2-F1
#
_cell.length_a   1.000
_cell.length_b   1.000
_cell.length_c   1.000
_cell.angle_alpha   90.00
_cell.angle_beta   90.00
_cell.angle_gamma   90.00
#
_symmetry.space_group_name_H-M   'P 1'
#
loop_
_entity.id
_entity.type
_entity.pdbx_description
1 polymer ?
#
loop_
_entity_poly.entity_id
_entity_poly.type
_entity_poly.pdbx_seq_one_letter_code
_entity_poly.pdbx_strand_id
1 'polypeptide(L)'
;GNSGDGGAAGNGAGISQNGPASGFGGNGGHAGTTGLIGNGGNGGAGGAGGDVSADFGGVGFGGQGGNGGAGGLLYGNGGAGGNGGAAGSPGSVTAFGGNGGSGGSGGNGGNALIGNAGAGGSAGAGGNGASAGTAGGSGGDGGKGGNGGSVGLIGNGGNGGNGGAGSLFNGAPGFGGPGGSGGASLLGPPGLAGTNGADG
;
A
#
# COMPACT_ATOMS: atom_id res chain seq x y z
N GLY A 1 16.46 -22.14 2.16
CA GLY A 1 15.02 -22.39 1.90
C GLY A 1 14.32 -21.05 1.84
N ASN A 2 13.18 -20.95 1.15
CA ASN A 2 12.49 -19.66 1.02
C ASN A 2 11.78 -19.29 2.33
N SER A 3 11.64 -17.99 2.59
CA SER A 3 10.85 -17.52 3.73
C SER A 3 9.35 -17.48 3.42
N GLY A 4 8.53 -17.41 4.46
CA GLY A 4 7.07 -17.35 4.33
C GLY A 4 6.58 -15.95 3.94
N ASP A 5 5.47 -15.93 3.21
CA ASP A 5 4.75 -14.71 2.88
C ASP A 5 4.09 -14.09 4.12
N GLY A 6 3.88 -12.78 4.06
CA GLY A 6 3.08 -12.05 5.03
C GLY A 6 1.59 -12.30 4.83
N GLY A 7 0.85 -12.45 5.93
CA GLY A 7 -0.61 -12.63 5.87
C GLY A 7 -1.34 -11.38 5.38
N ALA A 8 -2.41 -11.56 4.58
CA ALA A 8 -3.29 -10.46 4.23
C ALA A 8 -4.07 -9.97 5.47
N ALA A 9 -4.32 -8.66 5.53
CA ALA A 9 -5.07 -8.09 6.64
C ALA A 9 -6.58 -8.19 6.45
N GLY A 10 -7.31 -8.13 7.57
CA GLY A 10 -8.76 -8.00 7.56
C GLY A 10 -9.22 -6.59 7.17
N ASN A 11 -10.41 -6.52 6.56
CA ASN A 11 -11.05 -5.25 6.25
C ASN A 11 -11.63 -4.60 7.52
N GLY A 12 -11.75 -3.28 7.48
CA GLY A 12 -12.44 -2.51 8.49
C GLY A 12 -13.93 -2.83 8.52
N ALA A 13 -14.52 -2.86 9.71
CA ALA A 13 -15.95 -3.09 9.86
C ALA A 13 -16.75 -1.89 9.33
N GLY A 14 -17.65 -2.14 8.39
CA GLY A 14 -18.60 -1.11 7.96
C GLY A 14 -19.67 -0.83 9.02
N ILE A 15 -20.29 0.35 8.95
CA ILE A 15 -21.41 0.73 9.80
C ILE A 15 -22.64 1.08 8.95
N SER A 16 -23.81 0.61 9.38
CA SER A 16 -25.10 0.83 8.70
C SER A 16 -26.01 1.82 9.43
N GLN A 17 -25.63 2.26 10.63
CA GLN A 17 -26.41 3.16 11.47
C GLN A 17 -25.59 4.38 11.84
N ASN A 18 -26.28 5.48 12.17
CA ASN A 18 -25.64 6.66 12.73
C ASN A 18 -24.84 6.27 13.97
N GLY A 19 -23.53 6.45 13.93
CA GLY A 19 -22.63 5.89 14.94
C GLY A 19 -21.18 6.36 14.77
N PRO A 20 -20.25 5.88 15.62
CA PRO A 20 -18.83 6.21 15.50
C PRO A 20 -18.29 5.76 14.14
N ALA A 21 -17.17 6.36 13.69
CA ALA A 21 -16.54 6.07 12.41
C ALA A 21 -16.38 4.56 12.13
N SER A 22 -16.51 4.16 10.87
CA SER A 22 -16.29 2.78 10.44
C SER A 22 -14.86 2.34 10.72
N GLY A 23 -14.64 1.02 10.81
CA GLY A 23 -13.34 0.44 11.11
C GLY A 23 -12.29 0.74 10.05
N PHE A 24 -11.03 0.80 10.46
CA PHE A 24 -9.89 0.88 9.55
C PHE A 24 -9.53 -0.50 9.01
N GLY A 25 -8.98 -0.52 7.79
CA GLY A 25 -8.35 -1.70 7.25
C GLY A 25 -7.12 -2.11 8.07
N GLY A 26 -6.94 -3.41 8.29
CA GLY A 26 -5.76 -3.93 8.97
C GLY A 26 -4.49 -3.77 8.14
N ASN A 27 -3.33 -3.82 8.78
CA ASN A 27 -2.04 -3.83 8.08
C ASN A 27 -1.69 -5.24 7.62
N GLY A 28 -1.21 -5.36 6.39
CA GLY A 28 -0.67 -6.59 5.84
C GLY A 28 0.57 -7.04 6.59
N GLY A 29 0.71 -8.35 6.79
CA GLY A 29 1.84 -8.94 7.47
C GLY A 29 3.15 -8.74 6.70
N HIS A 30 4.25 -8.60 7.42
CA HIS A 30 5.58 -8.63 6.83
C HIS A 30 5.95 -10.07 6.46
N ALA A 31 6.62 -10.25 5.33
CA ALA A 31 7.21 -11.53 4.99
C ALA A 31 8.42 -11.85 5.88
N GLY A 32 8.70 -13.15 6.03
CA GLY A 32 9.86 -13.62 6.77
C GLY A 32 11.18 -13.28 6.08
N THR A 33 12.28 -13.32 6.83
CA THR A 33 13.63 -13.19 6.26
C THR A 33 14.24 -14.55 5.96
N THR A 34 15.17 -14.56 5.01
CA THR A 34 15.88 -15.77 4.59
C THR A 34 17.29 -15.82 5.19
N GLY A 35 17.82 -17.02 5.41
CA GLY A 35 19.18 -17.24 5.91
C GLY A 35 20.26 -17.04 4.85
N LEU A 36 21.18 -18.00 4.71
CA LEU A 36 22.31 -17.87 3.78
C LEU A 36 21.89 -17.94 2.30
N ILE A 37 20.93 -18.82 1.99
CA ILE A 37 20.41 -19.07 0.64
C ILE A 37 18.88 -19.23 0.67
N GLY A 38 18.21 -18.52 -0.22
CA GLY A 38 16.77 -18.67 -0.50
C GLY A 38 16.09 -17.34 -0.82
N ASN A 39 14.89 -17.38 -1.37
CA ASN A 39 14.15 -16.17 -1.70
C ASN A 39 13.34 -15.67 -0.49
N GLY A 40 13.23 -14.35 -0.38
CA GLY A 40 12.31 -13.71 0.55
C GLY A 40 10.87 -13.86 0.10
N GLY A 41 9.95 -14.02 1.05
CA GLY A 41 8.51 -14.04 0.82
C GLY A 41 7.95 -12.66 0.48
N ASN A 42 6.74 -12.62 -0.05
CA ASN A 42 6.02 -11.39 -0.35
C ASN A 42 5.34 -10.82 0.89
N GLY A 43 5.25 -9.50 1.00
CA GLY A 43 4.45 -8.86 2.03
C GLY A 43 2.95 -9.02 1.78
N GLY A 44 2.17 -9.09 2.86
CA GLY A 44 0.71 -9.21 2.79
C GLY A 44 0.03 -7.91 2.36
N ALA A 45 -1.13 -7.99 1.74
CA ALA A 45 -1.93 -6.80 1.43
C ALA A 45 -2.55 -6.18 2.69
N GLY A 46 -2.64 -4.84 2.71
CA GLY A 46 -3.45 -4.11 3.67
C GLY A 46 -4.94 -4.28 3.40
N GLY A 47 -5.75 -4.29 4.46
CA GLY A 47 -7.20 -4.43 4.37
C GLY A 47 -7.85 -3.14 3.89
N ALA A 48 -9.03 -3.23 3.29
CA ALA A 48 -9.82 -2.06 2.96
C ALA A 48 -10.37 -1.38 4.22
N GLY A 49 -10.54 -0.06 4.18
CA GLY A 49 -11.31 0.67 5.19
C GLY A 49 -12.79 0.26 5.15
N GLY A 50 -13.48 0.37 6.27
CA GLY A 50 -14.90 0.09 6.38
C GLY A 50 -15.73 1.17 5.70
N ASP A 51 -16.84 0.74 5.09
CA ASP A 51 -17.82 1.64 4.47
C ASP A 51 -18.81 2.18 5.51
N VAL A 52 -19.39 3.34 5.23
CA VAL A 52 -20.47 3.93 6.02
C VAL A 52 -21.70 4.00 5.16
N SER A 53 -22.79 3.32 5.51
CA SER A 53 -24.08 3.46 4.81
C SER A 53 -25.01 4.49 5.48
N ALA A 54 -24.61 5.10 6.59
CA ALA A 54 -25.41 6.06 7.36
C ALA A 54 -25.22 7.51 6.90
N ASP A 55 -26.11 8.40 7.36
CA ASP A 55 -26.11 9.82 7.00
C ASP A 55 -24.90 10.57 7.57
N PHE A 56 -24.45 10.20 8.78
CA PHE A 56 -23.27 10.78 9.42
C PHE A 56 -22.27 9.70 9.87
N GLY A 57 -20.98 9.94 9.60
CA GLY A 57 -19.88 9.06 10.00
C GLY A 57 -18.62 9.31 9.16
N GLY A 58 -17.44 9.06 9.75
CA GLY A 58 -16.19 9.00 8.99
C GLY A 58 -15.97 7.61 8.41
N VAL A 59 -15.54 7.51 7.15
CA VAL A 59 -15.21 6.23 6.53
C VAL A 59 -13.84 5.71 7.01
N GLY A 60 -13.58 4.43 6.82
CA GLY A 60 -12.34 3.81 7.24
C GLY A 60 -11.17 4.18 6.34
N PHE A 61 -10.01 4.47 6.92
CA PHE A 61 -8.73 4.44 6.22
C PHE A 61 -8.39 3.03 5.73
N GLY A 62 -7.74 2.97 4.57
CA GLY A 62 -7.15 1.74 4.08
C GLY A 62 -5.93 1.33 4.89
N GLY A 63 -5.74 0.02 5.08
CA GLY A 63 -4.63 -0.53 5.83
C GLY A 63 -3.33 -0.56 5.04
N GLN A 64 -2.20 -0.60 5.75
CA GLN A 64 -0.89 -0.61 5.11
C GLN A 64 -0.55 -1.94 4.47
N GLY A 65 0.11 -1.92 3.30
CA GLY A 65 0.74 -3.12 2.75
C GLY A 65 1.96 -3.55 3.57
N GLY A 66 2.15 -4.86 3.72
CA GLY A 66 3.29 -5.45 4.41
C GLY A 66 4.56 -5.41 3.56
N ASN A 67 5.72 -5.29 4.19
CA ASN A 67 7.00 -5.36 3.48
C ASN A 67 7.32 -6.78 2.99
N GLY A 68 7.93 -6.88 1.82
CA GLY A 68 8.55 -8.09 1.30
C GLY A 68 9.79 -8.49 2.10
N GLY A 69 10.03 -9.79 2.19
CA GLY A 69 11.16 -10.37 2.88
C GLY A 69 12.46 -10.23 2.08
N ALA A 70 13.58 -10.10 2.78
CA ALA A 70 14.88 -10.14 2.13
C ALA A 70 15.20 -11.55 1.61
N GLY A 71 15.82 -11.60 0.43
CA GLY A 71 16.49 -12.79 -0.07
C GLY A 71 17.69 -13.18 0.79
N GLY A 72 18.22 -14.37 0.56
CA GLY A 72 19.34 -14.92 1.30
C GLY A 72 20.59 -14.04 1.19
N LEU A 73 21.46 -14.13 2.19
CA LEU A 73 22.68 -13.31 2.25
C LEU A 73 23.56 -13.48 1.00
N LEU A 74 23.82 -14.72 0.58
CA LEU A 74 24.69 -15.03 -0.56
C LEU A 74 23.90 -15.16 -1.86
N TYR A 75 22.76 -15.84 -1.80
CA TYR A 75 21.92 -16.05 -2.97
C TYR A 75 20.44 -16.01 -2.62
N GLY A 76 19.69 -15.24 -3.39
CA GLY A 76 18.23 -15.32 -3.42
C GLY A 76 17.58 -13.97 -3.65
N ASN A 77 16.40 -13.99 -4.26
CA ASN A 77 15.68 -12.76 -4.58
C ASN A 77 14.92 -12.23 -3.36
N GLY A 78 14.75 -10.92 -3.28
CA GLY A 78 13.83 -10.31 -2.33
C GLY A 78 12.39 -10.50 -2.79
N GLY A 79 11.46 -10.59 -1.83
CA GLY A 79 10.04 -10.68 -2.13
C GLY A 79 9.40 -9.31 -2.36
N ALA A 80 8.27 -9.25 -3.06
CA ALA A 80 7.56 -8.00 -3.30
C ALA A 80 6.92 -7.44 -2.03
N GLY A 81 6.76 -6.13 -1.95
CA GLY A 81 5.91 -5.49 -0.96
C GLY A 81 4.43 -5.73 -1.27
N GLY A 82 3.61 -5.85 -0.23
CA GLY A 82 2.16 -5.97 -0.35
C GLY A 82 1.51 -4.63 -0.70
N ASN A 83 0.36 -4.68 -1.37
CA ASN A 83 -0.37 -3.46 -1.69
C ASN A 83 -1.04 -2.87 -0.45
N GLY A 84 -1.18 -1.54 -0.41
CA GLY A 84 -2.04 -0.87 0.56
C GLY A 84 -3.51 -1.08 0.24
N GLY A 85 -4.36 -1.08 1.27
CA GLY A 85 -5.81 -1.19 1.13
C GLY A 85 -6.43 0.13 0.72
N ALA A 86 -7.54 0.09 -0.03
CA ALA A 86 -8.32 1.30 -0.32
C ALA A 86 -9.03 1.80 0.95
N ALA A 87 -9.32 3.09 1.00
CA ALA A 87 -10.24 3.61 2.00
C ALA A 87 -11.70 3.17 1.73
N GLY A 88 -12.52 3.25 2.77
CA GLY A 88 -13.95 3.00 2.70
C GLY A 88 -14.71 4.14 2.01
N SER A 89 -15.96 3.87 1.66
CA SER A 89 -16.85 4.78 0.94
C SER A 89 -18.04 5.23 1.81
N PRO A 90 -18.50 6.48 1.65
CA PRO A 90 -19.63 7.01 2.40
C PRO A 90 -20.98 6.76 1.72
N GLY A 91 -22.05 6.84 2.53
CA GLY A 91 -23.41 6.43 2.16
C GLY A 91 -24.23 7.51 1.47
N SER A 92 -24.35 8.72 2.03
CA SER A 92 -25.00 9.83 1.29
C SER A 92 -24.83 11.27 1.80
N VAL A 93 -24.78 11.59 3.10
CA VAL A 93 -25.10 12.98 3.53
C VAL A 93 -23.89 13.91 3.79
N THR A 94 -23.02 13.70 4.80
CA THR A 94 -21.91 14.65 5.11
C THR A 94 -20.57 14.00 5.52
N ALA A 95 -20.23 12.84 4.96
CA ALA A 95 -19.00 12.14 5.33
C ALA A 95 -17.79 12.57 4.50
N PHE A 96 -16.63 12.66 5.17
CA PHE A 96 -15.33 12.81 4.52
C PHE A 96 -14.83 11.46 4.04
N GLY A 97 -14.19 11.48 2.87
CA GLY A 97 -13.44 10.36 2.34
C GLY A 97 -12.24 10.01 3.20
N GLY A 98 -11.95 8.71 3.32
CA GLY A 98 -10.79 8.20 4.04
C GLY A 98 -9.58 8.18 3.11
N ASN A 99 -8.39 8.22 3.67
CA ASN A 99 -7.16 8.04 2.90
C ASN A 99 -6.88 6.56 2.61
N GLY A 100 -6.36 6.29 1.41
CA GLY A 100 -5.86 4.98 1.05
C GLY A 100 -4.60 4.60 1.83
N GLY A 101 -4.42 3.31 2.08
CA GLY A 101 -3.23 2.78 2.75
C GLY A 101 -2.00 2.84 1.85
N SER A 102 -0.83 3.14 2.42
CA SER A 102 0.43 3.09 1.65
C SER A 102 0.83 1.65 1.27
N GLY A 103 1.56 1.46 0.17
CA GLY A 103 2.10 0.18 -0.24
C GLY A 103 3.32 -0.25 0.60
N GLY A 104 3.52 -1.55 0.76
CA GLY A 104 4.67 -2.12 1.47
C GLY A 104 5.95 -2.02 0.64
N SER A 105 7.10 -1.94 1.30
CA SER A 105 8.39 -1.93 0.58
C SER A 105 8.75 -3.32 0.05
N GLY A 106 9.42 -3.38 -1.09
CA GLY A 106 10.02 -4.60 -1.61
C GLY A 106 11.22 -5.05 -0.78
N GLY A 107 11.45 -6.34 -0.71
CA GLY A 107 12.57 -6.94 0.00
C GLY A 107 13.87 -6.82 -0.80
N ASN A 108 15.00 -6.73 -0.10
CA ASN A 108 16.31 -6.70 -0.75
C ASN A 108 16.64 -8.04 -1.42
N GLY A 109 17.27 -7.99 -2.59
CA GLY A 109 17.79 -9.16 -3.30
C GLY A 109 19.23 -9.45 -2.91
N GLY A 110 19.56 -10.72 -2.68
CA GLY A 110 20.91 -11.22 -2.44
C GLY A 110 21.70 -10.28 -1.55
N ASN A 111 21.31 -10.18 -0.27
CA ASN A 111 21.62 -9.03 0.58
C ASN A 111 23.12 -8.67 0.62
N ALA A 112 24.01 -9.64 0.37
CA ALA A 112 25.45 -9.41 0.18
C ALA A 112 25.98 -9.69 -1.24
N LEU A 113 25.41 -10.62 -2.02
CA LEU A 113 26.06 -11.08 -3.26
C LEU A 113 25.16 -11.16 -4.50
N ILE A 114 24.30 -12.17 -4.64
CA ILE A 114 23.52 -12.38 -5.87
C ILE A 114 22.03 -12.49 -5.58
N GLY A 115 21.23 -11.62 -6.21
CA GLY A 115 19.78 -11.73 -6.19
C GLY A 115 19.10 -10.45 -6.66
N ASN A 116 17.96 -10.61 -7.32
CA ASN A 116 17.11 -9.48 -7.69
C ASN A 116 16.30 -9.02 -6.48
N ALA A 117 16.15 -7.72 -6.31
CA ALA A 117 15.30 -7.20 -5.26
C ALA A 117 13.82 -7.21 -5.66
N GLY A 118 12.96 -7.24 -4.64
CA GLY A 118 11.52 -7.21 -4.82
C GLY A 118 11.02 -5.81 -5.14
N ALA A 119 9.95 -5.72 -5.92
CA ALA A 119 9.25 -4.46 -6.17
C ALA A 119 8.51 -3.99 -4.91
N GLY A 120 8.32 -2.68 -4.78
CA GLY A 120 7.41 -2.10 -3.80
C GLY A 120 5.94 -2.35 -4.17
N GLY A 121 5.09 -2.44 -3.17
CA GLY A 121 3.65 -2.57 -3.33
C GLY A 121 3.01 -1.26 -3.76
N SER A 122 1.91 -1.34 -4.51
CA SER A 122 1.12 -0.16 -4.86
C SER A 122 0.32 0.32 -3.65
N ALA A 123 0.04 1.61 -3.60
CA ALA A 123 -0.84 2.16 -2.57
C ALA A 123 -2.32 1.95 -2.89
N GLY A 124 -3.15 2.04 -1.85
CA GLY A 124 -4.60 2.09 -1.97
C GLY A 124 -5.10 3.47 -2.36
N ALA A 125 -6.26 3.52 -3.01
CA ALA A 125 -6.94 4.75 -3.36
C ALA A 125 -7.62 5.39 -2.14
N GLY A 126 -7.77 6.71 -2.18
CA GLY A 126 -8.63 7.45 -1.27
C GLY A 126 -10.11 7.12 -1.47
N GLY A 127 -10.89 7.24 -0.40
CA GLY A 127 -12.32 7.01 -0.37
C GLY A 127 -13.07 8.28 -0.77
N ASN A 128 -14.20 8.12 -1.43
CA ASN A 128 -15.03 9.23 -1.92
C ASN A 128 -15.57 10.10 -0.78
N GLY A 129 -15.91 11.37 -1.09
CA GLY A 129 -16.74 12.22 -0.22
C GLY A 129 -18.25 11.97 -0.43
N ALA A 130 -19.09 12.39 0.52
CA ALA A 130 -20.55 12.19 0.45
C ALA A 130 -21.28 13.15 -0.53
N SER A 131 -22.45 12.72 -1.00
CA SER A 131 -23.27 13.36 -2.04
C SER A 131 -24.59 13.95 -1.50
N ALA A 132 -24.59 14.96 -0.63
CA ALA A 132 -25.82 15.73 -0.39
C ALA A 132 -25.59 17.18 0.06
N GLY A 133 -26.11 18.15 -0.73
CA GLY A 133 -26.30 19.54 -0.32
C GLY A 133 -25.06 20.44 -0.35
N THR A 134 -25.26 21.72 -0.05
CA THR A 134 -24.36 22.87 -0.28
C THR A 134 -23.00 22.81 0.43
N ALA A 135 -22.71 21.76 1.20
CA ALA A 135 -21.41 21.47 1.80
C ALA A 135 -21.19 19.94 1.83
N GLY A 136 -20.83 19.34 0.69
CA GLY A 136 -20.41 17.94 0.63
C GLY A 136 -19.04 17.73 1.28
N GLY A 137 -18.79 16.50 1.76
CA GLY A 137 -17.51 16.15 2.37
C GLY A 137 -16.40 15.99 1.32
N SER A 138 -15.17 16.33 1.69
CA SER A 138 -13.98 16.18 0.81
C SER A 138 -13.73 14.72 0.45
N GLY A 139 -13.15 14.48 -0.74
CA GLY A 139 -12.55 13.18 -1.06
C GLY A 139 -11.29 12.94 -0.24
N GLY A 140 -10.96 11.66 -0.03
CA GLY A 140 -9.75 11.25 0.65
C GLY A 140 -8.54 11.17 -0.28
N ASP A 141 -7.35 11.30 0.28
CA ASP A 141 -6.09 11.20 -0.44
C ASP A 141 -5.73 9.75 -0.77
N GLY A 142 -5.03 9.54 -1.87
CA GLY A 142 -4.41 8.26 -2.18
C GLY A 142 -3.19 7.97 -1.28
N GLY A 143 -2.93 6.68 -1.05
CA GLY A 143 -1.75 6.26 -0.29
C GLY A 143 -0.44 6.47 -1.05
N LYS A 144 0.69 6.46 -0.34
CA LYS A 144 2.03 6.45 -0.96
C LYS A 144 2.41 5.05 -1.47
N GLY A 145 3.02 4.95 -2.65
CA GLY A 145 3.58 3.70 -3.17
C GLY A 145 4.79 3.22 -2.37
N GLY A 146 4.96 1.90 -2.22
CA GLY A 146 6.08 1.30 -1.51
C GLY A 146 7.39 1.42 -2.30
N ASN A 147 8.53 1.53 -1.61
CA ASN A 147 9.82 1.57 -2.29
C ASN A 147 10.22 0.17 -2.78
N GLY A 148 10.91 0.09 -3.92
CA GLY A 148 11.56 -1.15 -4.34
C GLY A 148 12.76 -1.50 -3.47
N GLY A 149 13.05 -2.79 -3.34
CA GLY A 149 14.21 -3.28 -2.59
C GLY A 149 15.51 -3.03 -3.35
N SER A 150 16.63 -3.00 -2.62
CA SER A 150 17.97 -2.85 -3.21
C SER A 150 18.73 -4.18 -3.26
N VAL A 151 19.79 -4.22 -4.06
CA VAL A 151 20.66 -5.40 -4.22
C VAL A 151 22.02 -5.14 -3.59
N GLY A 152 22.63 -6.20 -3.03
CA GLY A 152 23.98 -6.14 -2.45
C GLY A 152 25.09 -5.88 -3.48
N LEU A 153 25.31 -6.82 -4.41
CA LEU A 153 26.34 -6.70 -5.44
C LEU A 153 25.80 -6.92 -6.86
N ILE A 154 25.28 -8.12 -7.16
CA ILE A 154 24.81 -8.53 -8.49
C ILE A 154 23.31 -8.80 -8.46
N GLY A 155 22.58 -8.15 -9.36
CA GLY A 155 21.14 -8.32 -9.53
C GLY A 155 20.45 -6.99 -9.77
N ASN A 156 19.18 -7.04 -10.13
CA ASN A 156 18.42 -5.84 -10.49
C ASN A 156 17.76 -5.24 -9.25
N GLY A 157 17.78 -3.91 -9.13
CA GLY A 157 17.01 -3.19 -8.13
C GLY A 157 15.50 -3.37 -8.36
N GLY A 158 14.72 -3.37 -7.29
CA GLY A 158 13.27 -3.50 -7.38
C GLY A 158 12.61 -2.20 -7.80
N ASN A 159 11.55 -2.25 -8.61
CA ASN A 159 10.78 -1.04 -8.93
C ASN A 159 10.02 -0.53 -7.71
N GLY A 160 9.85 0.77 -7.59
CA GLY A 160 8.89 1.37 -6.66
C GLY A 160 7.45 1.07 -7.07
N GLY A 161 6.56 0.96 -6.10
CA GLY A 161 5.13 0.83 -6.31
C GLY A 161 4.48 2.17 -6.64
N ASN A 162 3.34 2.15 -7.31
CA ASN A 162 2.62 3.36 -7.67
C ASN A 162 1.89 3.95 -6.45
N GLY A 163 1.76 5.28 -6.43
CA GLY A 163 0.90 5.97 -5.49
C GLY A 163 -0.58 5.71 -5.79
N GLY A 164 -1.41 5.79 -4.76
CA GLY A 164 -2.85 5.65 -4.87
C GLY A 164 -3.49 6.90 -5.45
N ALA A 165 -4.59 6.75 -6.19
CA ALA A 165 -5.36 7.89 -6.63
C ALA A 165 -6.07 8.57 -5.44
N GLY A 166 -6.17 9.89 -5.47
CA GLY A 166 -7.14 10.63 -4.70
C GLY A 166 -8.55 10.42 -5.26
N SER A 167 -9.54 11.01 -4.60
CA SER A 167 -10.95 10.87 -5.00
C SER A 167 -11.65 12.23 -5.03
N LEU A 168 -12.70 12.35 -5.84
CA LEU A 168 -13.42 13.61 -6.08
C LEU A 168 -14.92 13.43 -5.90
N PHE A 169 -15.53 14.11 -4.93
CA PHE A 169 -16.98 14.32 -4.93
C PHE A 169 -17.38 15.59 -4.15
N ASN A 170 -18.24 16.43 -4.76
CA ASN A 170 -18.98 17.61 -4.24
C ASN A 170 -18.35 18.38 -3.06
N GLY A 171 -17.03 18.61 -3.10
CA GLY A 171 -16.19 19.18 -2.06
C GLY A 171 -14.77 19.41 -2.60
N ALA A 172 -13.76 19.55 -1.73
CA ALA A 172 -12.37 19.59 -2.19
C ALA A 172 -11.90 18.20 -2.65
N PRO A 173 -11.15 18.10 -3.76
CA PRO A 173 -10.58 16.84 -4.21
C PRO A 173 -9.52 16.32 -3.24
N GLY A 174 -9.40 14.99 -3.14
CA GLY A 174 -8.24 14.34 -2.54
C GLY A 174 -7.08 14.30 -3.52
N PHE A 175 -5.86 14.38 -3.01
CA PHE A 175 -4.65 14.32 -3.84
C PHE A 175 -4.22 12.88 -4.10
N GLY A 176 -3.61 12.67 -5.25
CA GLY A 176 -2.88 11.45 -5.56
C GLY A 176 -1.67 11.29 -4.66
N GLY A 177 -1.46 10.09 -4.14
CA GLY A 177 -0.28 9.78 -3.36
C GLY A 177 0.98 9.70 -4.24
N PRO A 178 2.17 9.99 -3.70
CA PRO A 178 3.40 9.87 -4.46
C PRO A 178 3.75 8.39 -4.73
N GLY A 179 4.40 8.13 -5.86
CA GLY A 179 5.01 6.84 -6.14
C GLY A 179 6.19 6.53 -5.22
N GLY A 180 6.53 5.24 -5.09
CA GLY A 180 7.70 4.77 -4.38
C GLY A 180 8.98 4.93 -5.19
N SER A 181 10.13 5.05 -4.52
CA SER A 181 11.42 5.06 -5.23
C SER A 181 11.79 3.65 -5.71
N GLY A 182 12.48 3.57 -6.85
CA GLY A 182 13.17 2.36 -7.26
C GLY A 182 14.36 2.04 -6.36
N GLY A 183 14.72 0.77 -6.28
CA GLY A 183 15.83 0.29 -5.48
C GLY A 183 17.17 0.34 -6.19
N ALA A 184 18.25 0.43 -5.42
CA ALA A 184 19.59 0.54 -5.95
C ALA A 184 20.13 -0.82 -6.43
N SER A 185 21.02 -0.78 -7.40
CA SER A 185 21.86 -1.91 -7.81
C SER A 185 23.27 -1.41 -8.15
N LEU A 186 24.28 -2.20 -7.81
CA LEU A 186 25.68 -1.92 -8.13
C LEU A 186 26.09 -2.54 -9.46
N LEU A 187 25.83 -3.84 -9.68
CA LEU A 187 26.16 -4.58 -10.91
C LEU A 187 24.90 -5.12 -11.61
N GLY A 188 23.91 -4.26 -11.77
CA GLY A 188 22.68 -4.51 -12.52
C GLY A 188 21.91 -3.19 -12.72
N PRO A 189 20.80 -3.21 -13.47
CA PRO A 189 19.93 -2.05 -13.60
C PRO A 189 19.33 -1.67 -12.23
N PRO A 190 19.26 -0.38 -11.89
CA PRO A 190 18.47 0.08 -10.76
C PRO A 190 16.97 -0.08 -11.06
N GLY A 191 16.16 -0.09 -10.01
CA GLY A 191 14.72 -0.05 -10.13
C GLY A 191 14.21 1.30 -10.60
N LEU A 192 13.09 1.29 -11.31
CA LEU A 192 12.36 2.50 -11.68
C LEU A 192 11.51 2.99 -10.51
N ALA A 193 11.32 4.31 -10.40
CA ALA A 193 10.34 4.87 -9.49
C ALA A 193 8.91 4.54 -9.95
N GLY A 194 8.00 4.37 -9.01
CA GLY A 194 6.58 4.27 -9.28
C GLY A 194 5.99 5.62 -9.69
N THR A 195 4.85 5.58 -10.39
CA THR A 195 4.14 6.79 -10.77
C THR A 195 3.36 7.35 -9.58
N ASN A 196 3.18 8.67 -9.54
CA ASN A 196 2.23 9.29 -8.62
C ASN A 196 0.79 8.88 -8.99
N GLY A 197 -0.08 8.86 -7.99
CA GLY A 197 -1.50 8.74 -8.20
C GLY A 197 -2.06 10.00 -8.85
N ALA A 198 -3.21 9.85 -9.50
CA ALA A 198 -3.97 10.99 -9.99
C ALA A 198 -4.69 11.70 -8.83
N ASP A 199 -4.81 13.02 -8.92
CA ASP A 199 -5.70 13.80 -8.07
C ASP A 199 -7.16 13.51 -8.43
N GLY A 200 -8.06 13.74 -7.46
CA GLY A 200 -9.50 13.71 -7.65
C GLY A 200 -9.99 14.83 -8.56
#